data_AF-Q8X1C5-F1
#
_entry.id   AF-Q8X1C5-F1
#
_cell.length_a   1.000
_cell.length_b   1.000
_cell.length_c   1.000
_cell.angle_alpha   90.00
_cell.angle_beta   90.00
_cell.angle_gamma   90.00
#
_symmetry.space_group_name_H-M   'P 1'
#
loop_
_entity.id
_entity.type
_entity.pdbx_description
1 polymer ?
#
loop_
_entity_poly.entity_id
_entity_poly.type
_entity_poly.pdbx_seq_one_letter_code
_entity_poly.pdbx_strand_id
1 'polypeptide(L)'
;NWAGAVLTSPPSGSTFTSVSAQFTVPSPSLPQGSQQASSASAWVGIDGDTYTNAILQTGVDFNVDTNGQVSYDAWYEWYPDYAHDFTGISFQSGDVVSVSVTSSSNSEGTAVIENLTNGQKVTKTLSAPSSSATLGGQNAEWIVEDF
;
A
#
# COMPACT_ATOMS: atom_id res chain seq x y z
N ASN A 1 4.86 -12.72 -5.78
CA ASN A 1 5.74 -11.67 -5.22
C ASN A 1 5.18 -11.09 -3.91
N TRP A 2 3.92 -11.35 -3.56
CA TRP A 2 3.33 -10.94 -2.27
C TRP A 2 3.57 -11.95 -1.14
N ALA A 3 3.78 -11.43 0.06
CA ALA A 3 3.76 -12.17 1.31
C ALA A 3 2.94 -11.41 2.36
N GLY A 4 2.01 -12.08 3.06
CA GLY A 4 1.16 -11.40 4.02
C GLY A 4 -0.13 -12.16 4.33
N ALA A 5 -1.11 -11.43 4.84
CA ALA A 5 -2.44 -11.97 5.12
C ALA A 5 -3.43 -11.44 4.08
N VAL A 6 -4.22 -12.35 3.50
CA VAL A 6 -5.30 -12.05 2.57
C VAL A 6 -6.58 -12.69 3.08
N LEU A 7 -7.61 -11.89 3.33
CA LEU A 7 -8.97 -12.39 3.48
C LEU A 7 -9.59 -12.46 2.09
N THR A 8 -9.94 -13.66 1.63
CA THR A 8 -10.42 -13.87 0.26
C THR A 8 -11.92 -13.71 0.07
N SER A 9 -12.65 -13.52 1.17
CA SER A 9 -14.09 -13.26 1.12
C SER A 9 -14.57 -12.50 2.35
N PRO A 10 -15.51 -11.55 2.18
CA PRO A 10 -16.19 -10.88 3.28
C PRO A 10 -17.28 -11.80 3.86
N PRO A 11 -17.82 -11.46 5.05
CA PRO A 11 -19.03 -12.10 5.57
C PRO A 11 -20.17 -12.08 4.54
N SER A 12 -20.99 -13.13 4.54
CA SER A 12 -22.08 -13.28 3.56
C SER A 12 -22.99 -12.05 3.53
N GLY A 13 -23.23 -11.51 2.33
CA GLY A 13 -24.07 -10.32 2.13
C GLY A 13 -23.37 -8.98 2.41
N SER A 14 -22.05 -8.96 2.61
CA SER A 14 -21.26 -7.74 2.82
C SER A 14 -20.07 -7.65 1.86
N THR A 15 -19.39 -6.51 1.87
CA THR A 15 -18.13 -6.26 1.18
C THR A 15 -17.11 -5.67 2.15
N PHE A 16 -15.82 -5.87 1.89
CA PHE A 16 -14.79 -5.09 2.56
C PHE A 16 -14.83 -3.65 2.05
N THR A 17 -14.88 -2.69 2.97
CA THR A 17 -14.95 -1.26 2.64
C THR A 17 -13.81 -0.47 3.25
N SER A 18 -13.03 -1.05 4.15
CA SER A 18 -11.86 -0.40 4.73
C SER A 18 -10.86 -1.42 5.21
N VAL A 19 -9.58 -1.14 4.98
CA VAL A 19 -8.45 -1.90 5.50
C VAL A 19 -7.45 -0.89 6.06
N SER A 20 -6.94 -1.18 7.26
CA SER A 20 -5.97 -0.34 7.93
C SER A 20 -4.97 -1.19 8.69
N ALA A 21 -3.73 -0.75 8.71
CA ALA A 21 -2.67 -1.39 9.47
C ALA A 21 -1.72 -0.33 10.03
N GLN A 22 -0.99 -0.73 11.06
CA GLN A 22 0.11 0.04 11.62
C GLN A 22 1.35 -0.85 11.64
N PHE A 23 2.48 -0.28 11.24
CA PHE A 23 3.76 -0.98 11.23
C PHE A 23 4.92 -0.04 11.52
N THR A 24 6.05 -0.61 11.93
CA THR A 24 7.30 0.11 12.08
C THR A 24 8.06 0.08 10.75
N VAL A 25 8.50 1.25 10.27
CA VAL A 25 9.32 1.36 9.06
C VAL A 25 10.63 0.59 9.26
N PRO A 26 10.95 -0.40 8.40
CA PRO A 26 12.12 -1.25 8.56
C PRO A 26 13.43 -0.50 8.31
N SER A 27 14.56 -1.11 8.67
CA SER A 27 15.89 -0.69 8.24
C SER A 27 16.39 -1.68 7.18
N PRO A 28 16.04 -1.51 5.89
CA PRO A 28 16.49 -2.43 4.85
C PRO A 28 18.00 -2.32 4.65
N SER A 29 18.59 -3.38 4.10
CA SER A 29 19.98 -3.44 3.68
C SER A 29 20.09 -4.27 2.41
N LEU A 30 21.07 -3.99 1.56
CA LEU A 30 21.32 -4.82 0.39
C LEU A 30 21.54 -6.28 0.81
N PRO A 31 20.92 -7.25 0.09
CA PRO A 31 21.24 -8.65 0.27
C PRO A 31 22.74 -8.89 0.09
N GLN A 32 23.30 -9.81 0.87
CA GLN A 32 24.73 -10.10 0.80
C GLN A 32 25.13 -10.52 -0.62
N GLY A 33 26.07 -9.77 -1.22
CA GLY A 33 26.55 -10.02 -2.57
C GLY A 33 25.68 -9.43 -3.69
N SER A 34 24.61 -8.70 -3.37
CA SER A 34 23.86 -7.94 -4.37
C SER A 34 24.74 -6.83 -4.95
N GLN A 35 24.67 -6.67 -6.27
CA GLN A 35 25.26 -5.55 -7.01
C GLN A 35 24.19 -4.62 -7.59
N GLN A 36 22.92 -4.89 -7.28
CA GLN A 36 21.77 -4.16 -7.78
C GLN A 36 21.06 -3.47 -6.61
N ALA A 37 20.43 -2.33 -6.91
CA ALA A 37 19.48 -1.74 -5.99
C ALA A 37 18.35 -2.74 -5.69
N SER A 38 17.73 -2.61 -4.53
CA SER A 38 16.67 -3.51 -4.10
C SER A 38 15.55 -2.72 -3.44
N SER A 39 14.33 -3.15 -3.67
CA SER A 39 13.12 -2.48 -3.21
C SER A 39 12.16 -3.51 -2.62
N ALA A 40 11.36 -3.07 -1.66
CA ALA A 40 10.21 -3.82 -1.15
C ALA A 40 9.18 -2.83 -0.63
N SER A 41 7.91 -3.19 -0.62
CA SER A 41 6.83 -2.35 -0.12
C SER A 41 6.09 -3.02 1.02
N ALA A 42 5.50 -2.24 1.93
CA ALA A 42 4.44 -2.72 2.82
C ALA A 42 3.18 -1.86 2.65
N TRP A 43 2.05 -2.51 2.43
CA TRP A 43 0.82 -1.85 2.04
C TRP A 43 -0.44 -2.58 2.50
N VAL A 44 -1.54 -1.83 2.58
CA VAL A 44 -2.90 -2.37 2.74
C VAL A 44 -3.68 -2.18 1.45
N GLY A 45 -4.57 -3.13 1.16
CA GLY A 45 -5.40 -3.07 -0.03
C GLY A 45 -6.79 -3.66 0.15
N ILE A 46 -7.65 -3.32 -0.80
CA ILE A 46 -8.91 -4.01 -1.09
C ILE A 46 -8.82 -4.54 -2.52
N ASP A 47 -9.16 -5.82 -2.71
CA ASP A 47 -9.13 -6.57 -3.96
C ASP A 47 -7.71 -6.86 -4.51
N GLY A 48 -7.59 -7.54 -5.66
CA GLY A 48 -6.31 -7.86 -6.32
C GLY A 48 -5.91 -9.33 -6.29
N ASP A 49 -6.42 -10.11 -5.34
CA ASP A 49 -6.16 -11.55 -5.25
C ASP A 49 -7.21 -12.36 -6.04
N THR A 50 -8.34 -12.71 -5.42
CA THR A 50 -9.40 -13.45 -6.10
C THR A 50 -10.29 -12.57 -6.96
N TYR A 51 -10.33 -11.26 -6.70
CA TYR A 51 -10.98 -10.25 -7.52
C TYR A 51 -9.93 -9.38 -8.21
N THR A 52 -9.68 -9.59 -9.50
CA THR A 52 -8.50 -9.04 -10.18
C THR A 52 -8.73 -7.78 -11.01
N ASN A 53 -9.96 -7.25 -11.03
CA ASN A 53 -10.29 -6.11 -11.89
C ASN A 53 -9.70 -4.78 -11.40
N ALA A 54 -9.48 -4.66 -10.09
CA ALA A 54 -9.03 -3.43 -9.44
C ALA A 54 -8.34 -3.75 -8.12
N ILE A 55 -7.53 -2.80 -7.65
CA ILE A 55 -6.95 -2.77 -6.31
C ILE A 55 -6.97 -1.33 -5.83
N LEU A 56 -7.55 -1.07 -4.67
CA LEU A 56 -7.39 0.21 -3.98
C LEU A 56 -6.37 0.01 -2.86
N GLN A 57 -5.20 0.62 -2.99
CA GLN A 57 -4.08 0.34 -2.10
C GLN A 57 -3.20 1.56 -1.80
N THR A 58 -2.50 1.51 -0.67
CA THR A 58 -1.54 2.52 -0.25
C THR A 58 -0.51 1.91 0.68
N GLY A 59 0.73 2.41 0.59
CA GLY A 59 1.84 1.83 1.30
C GLY A 59 3.08 2.71 1.35
N VAL A 60 4.13 2.11 1.89
CA VAL A 60 5.47 2.69 1.93
C VAL A 60 6.44 1.73 1.26
N ASP A 61 7.23 2.26 0.34
CA ASP A 61 8.36 1.59 -0.27
C ASP A 61 9.62 1.79 0.57
N PHE A 62 10.45 0.75 0.60
CA PHE A 62 11.75 0.73 1.23
C PHE A 62 12.77 0.41 0.16
N ASN A 63 13.60 1.39 -0.16
CA ASN A 63 14.55 1.33 -1.25
C ASN A 63 15.96 1.29 -0.69
N VAL A 64 16.84 0.48 -1.30
CA VAL A 64 18.28 0.48 -1.01
C VAL A 64 19.04 0.59 -2.32
N ASP A 65 19.81 1.66 -2.48
CA ASP A 65 20.65 1.86 -3.67
C ASP A 65 21.89 0.95 -3.65
N THR A 66 22.66 0.94 -4.75
CA THR A 66 23.86 0.12 -4.89
C THR A 66 25.01 0.50 -3.94
N ASN A 67 24.95 1.67 -3.29
CA ASN A 67 25.88 2.12 -2.28
C ASN A 67 25.40 1.78 -0.85
N GLY A 68 24.23 1.16 -0.71
CA GLY A 68 23.61 0.86 0.56
C GLY A 68 22.85 2.04 1.19
N GLN A 69 22.57 3.12 0.44
CA GLN A 69 21.74 4.21 0.94
C GLN A 69 20.28 3.81 0.92
N VAL A 70 19.61 4.08 2.05
CA VAL A 70 18.20 3.78 2.24
C VAL A 70 17.35 5.01 1.93
N SER A 71 16.27 4.82 1.16
CA SER A 71 15.21 5.81 0.99
C SER A 71 13.83 5.17 1.17
N TYR A 72 12.85 6.04 1.40
CA TYR A 72 11.47 5.64 1.68
C TYR A 72 10.52 6.54 0.92
N ASP A 73 9.52 5.94 0.28
CA ASP A 73 8.55 6.65 -0.55
C ASP A 73 7.15 6.19 -0.16
N ALA A 74 6.22 7.13 0.02
CA ALA A 74 4.82 6.83 0.31
C ALA A 74 4.02 6.93 -0.98
N TRP A 75 3.12 5.98 -1.23
CA TRP A 75 2.38 5.92 -2.48
C TRP A 75 0.91 5.52 -2.29
N TYR A 76 0.11 5.82 -3.30
CA TYR A 76 -1.27 5.37 -3.44
C TYR A 76 -1.52 4.86 -4.86
N GLU A 77 -2.46 3.95 -5.01
CA GLU A 77 -2.82 3.39 -6.32
C GLU A 77 -4.29 2.96 -6.36
N TRP A 78 -4.89 3.15 -7.54
CA TRP A 78 -6.08 2.43 -7.95
C TRP A 78 -5.75 1.62 -9.20
N TYR A 79 -5.30 0.38 -9.03
CA TYR A 79 -4.95 -0.51 -10.14
C TYR A 79 -6.18 -0.69 -11.06
N PRO A 80 -6.02 -0.67 -12.40
CA PRO A 80 -4.79 -0.75 -13.19
C PRO A 80 -4.14 0.58 -13.58
N ASP A 81 -4.50 1.69 -12.93
CA ASP A 81 -3.69 2.91 -13.07
C ASP A 81 -2.33 2.73 -12.39
N TYR A 82 -1.38 3.61 -12.70
CA TYR A 82 -0.06 3.57 -12.07
C TYR A 82 -0.13 3.99 -10.59
N ALA A 83 0.78 3.45 -9.78
CA ALA A 83 1.06 4.00 -8.46
C ALA A 83 1.61 5.43 -8.57
N HIS A 84 1.24 6.26 -7.60
CA HIS A 84 1.66 7.65 -7.51
C HIS A 84 2.18 7.97 -6.12
N ASP A 85 3.26 8.75 -6.07
CA ASP A 85 3.86 9.16 -4.82
C ASP A 85 3.08 10.28 -4.14
N PHE A 86 2.95 10.16 -2.82
CA PHE A 86 2.63 11.26 -1.95
C PHE A 86 3.82 12.21 -1.81
N THR A 87 3.52 13.50 -1.64
CA THR A 87 4.49 14.50 -1.19
C THR A 87 4.06 15.07 0.15
N GLY A 88 4.99 15.67 0.90
CA GLY A 88 4.69 16.27 2.21
C GLY A 88 4.66 15.29 3.39
N ILE A 89 5.16 14.06 3.18
CA ILE A 89 5.44 13.08 4.23
C ILE A 89 6.87 12.57 4.10
N SER A 90 7.46 12.21 5.22
CA SER A 90 8.83 11.71 5.33
C SER A 90 8.90 10.61 6.38
N PHE A 91 9.88 9.73 6.22
CA PHE A 91 10.05 8.55 7.05
C PHE A 91 11.50 8.36 7.44
N GLN A 92 11.70 7.77 8.62
CA GLN A 92 12.95 7.23 9.08
C GLN A 92 12.73 5.78 9.54
N SER A 93 13.80 5.00 9.52
CA SER A 93 13.75 3.66 10.11
C SER A 93 13.36 3.75 11.59
N GLY A 94 12.42 2.90 12.01
CA GLY A 94 11.88 2.92 13.36
C GLY A 94 10.64 3.81 13.53
N ASP A 95 10.26 4.61 12.52
CA ASP A 95 8.99 5.34 12.57
C ASP A 95 7.79 4.39 12.62
N VAL A 96 6.76 4.77 13.37
CA VAL A 96 5.49 4.03 13.39
C VAL A 96 4.54 4.71 12.41
N VAL A 97 4.09 3.95 11.42
CA VAL A 97 3.25 4.46 10.34
C VAL A 97 1.91 3.74 10.37
N SER A 98 0.82 4.51 10.24
CA SER A 98 -0.52 4.01 9.98
C SER A 98 -0.84 4.21 8.50
N VAL A 99 -1.30 3.15 7.85
CA VAL A 99 -1.79 3.18 6.47
C VAL A 99 -3.24 2.70 6.44
N SER A 100 -4.06 3.30 5.60
CA SER A 100 -5.44 2.86 5.42
C SER A 100 -5.99 3.20 4.04
N VAL A 101 -6.86 2.32 3.56
CA VAL A 101 -7.75 2.59 2.44
C VAL A 101 -9.20 2.48 2.89
N THR A 102 -10.07 3.29 2.30
CA THR A 102 -11.53 3.23 2.51
C THR A 102 -12.26 3.42 1.20
N SER A 103 -13.11 2.47 0.82
CA SER A 103 -14.02 2.55 -0.32
C SER A 103 -15.33 3.19 0.14
N SER A 104 -15.72 4.30 -0.51
CA SER A 104 -17.04 4.93 -0.35
C SER A 104 -18.06 4.37 -1.34
N SER A 105 -17.59 3.87 -2.48
CA SER A 105 -18.34 3.09 -3.45
C SER A 105 -17.40 2.14 -4.20
N ASN A 106 -17.93 1.30 -5.09
CA ASN A 106 -17.10 0.44 -5.93
C ASN A 106 -16.17 1.23 -6.88
N SER A 107 -16.41 2.52 -7.11
CA SER A 107 -15.61 3.37 -8.00
C SER A 107 -14.98 4.57 -7.32
N GLU A 108 -15.09 4.71 -6.00
CA GLU A 108 -14.53 5.83 -5.25
C GLU A 108 -13.98 5.39 -3.89
N GLY A 109 -12.89 6.00 -3.47
CA GLY A 109 -12.25 5.69 -2.20
C GLY A 109 -11.21 6.71 -1.79
N THR A 110 -10.59 6.46 -0.65
CA THR A 110 -9.55 7.32 -0.07
C THR A 110 -8.39 6.47 0.42
N ALA A 111 -7.17 6.92 0.15
CA ALA A 111 -5.92 6.41 0.72
C ALA A 111 -5.37 7.43 1.74
N VAL A 112 -4.92 6.94 2.89
CA VAL A 112 -4.36 7.77 3.96
C VAL A 112 -3.11 7.12 4.50
N ILE A 113 -2.04 7.91 4.63
CA ILE A 113 -0.82 7.53 5.35
C ILE A 113 -0.54 8.59 6.41
N GLU A 114 -0.30 8.13 7.63
CA GLU A 114 0.07 8.97 8.77
C GLU A 114 1.33 8.40 9.41
N ASN A 115 2.40 9.19 9.41
CA ASN A 115 3.59 8.90 10.20
C ASN A 115 3.30 9.38 11.63
N LEU A 116 3.01 8.44 12.51
CA LEU A 116 2.60 8.71 13.89
C LEU A 116 3.79 9.18 14.76
N THR A 117 5.03 8.90 14.35
CA THR A 117 6.23 9.37 15.05
C THR A 117 6.43 10.87 14.88
N ASN A 118 6.24 11.40 13.67
CA ASN A 118 6.49 12.82 13.37
C ASN A 118 5.21 13.65 13.14
N GLY A 119 4.03 13.01 13.15
CA GLY A 119 2.72 13.66 13.02
C GLY A 119 2.34 14.08 11.60
N GLN A 120 3.15 13.75 10.58
CA GLN A 120 2.84 14.06 9.19
C GLN A 120 1.77 13.12 8.65
N LYS A 121 0.85 13.68 7.87
CA LYS A 121 -0.28 12.96 7.31
C LYS A 121 -0.56 13.39 5.89
N VAL A 122 -0.77 12.42 5.02
CA VAL A 122 -1.17 12.63 3.63
C VAL A 122 -2.45 11.85 3.35
N THR A 123 -3.25 12.38 2.43
CA THR A 123 -4.54 11.81 2.07
C THR A 123 -4.81 12.07 0.60
N LYS A 124 -5.33 11.05 -0.09
CA LYS A 124 -5.77 11.15 -1.48
C LYS A 124 -7.15 10.56 -1.62
N THR A 125 -8.06 11.29 -2.28
CA THR A 125 -9.29 10.72 -2.82
C THR A 125 -9.02 10.20 -4.23
N LEU A 126 -9.45 8.97 -4.50
CA LEU A 126 -9.24 8.25 -5.75
C LEU A 126 -10.58 7.85 -6.37
N SER A 127 -10.58 7.70 -7.68
CA SER A 127 -11.69 7.15 -8.46
C SER A 127 -11.17 6.03 -9.34
N ALA A 128 -12.03 5.04 -9.62
CA ALA A 128 -11.70 3.99 -10.57
C ALA A 128 -11.29 4.58 -11.93
N PRO A 129 -10.17 4.13 -12.53
CA PRO A 129 -9.67 4.70 -13.79
C PRO A 129 -10.58 4.36 -14.99
N SER A 130 -11.47 3.38 -14.84
CA SER A 130 -12.49 3.02 -15.83
C SER A 130 -13.67 2.30 -15.20
N SER A 131 -14.78 2.19 -15.93
CA SER A 131 -15.97 1.45 -15.48
C SER A 131 -15.76 -0.06 -15.35
N SER A 132 -14.68 -0.62 -15.90
CA SER A 132 -14.30 -2.03 -15.73
C SER A 132 -13.29 -2.27 -14.61
N ALA A 133 -12.73 -1.20 -14.04
CA ALA A 133 -11.73 -1.24 -12.97
C ALA A 133 -12.32 -0.80 -11.62
N THR A 134 -13.54 -1.25 -11.31
CA THR A 134 -14.21 -0.98 -10.04
C THR A 134 -13.91 -2.09 -9.03
N LEU A 135 -13.90 -1.77 -7.74
CA LEU A 135 -13.76 -2.74 -6.65
C LEU A 135 -14.95 -3.70 -6.59
N GLY A 136 -14.66 -4.95 -6.25
CA GLY A 136 -15.61 -5.96 -5.82
C GLY A 136 -15.76 -6.02 -4.30
N GLY A 137 -14.79 -5.51 -3.54
CA GLY A 137 -14.75 -5.58 -2.09
C GLY A 137 -14.72 -7.02 -1.57
N GLN A 138 -14.07 -7.92 -2.31
CA GLN A 138 -13.96 -9.34 -2.00
C GLN A 138 -12.70 -9.66 -1.20
N ASN A 139 -11.59 -8.99 -1.52
CA ASN A 139 -10.33 -9.17 -0.81
C ASN A 139 -10.05 -8.01 0.16
N ALA A 140 -9.36 -8.33 1.25
CA ALA A 140 -8.76 -7.35 2.14
C ALA A 140 -7.40 -7.90 2.57
N GLU A 141 -6.35 -7.10 2.41
CA GLU A 141 -4.99 -7.59 2.60
C GLU A 141 -4.03 -6.63 3.28
N TRP A 142 -3.04 -7.25 3.93
CA TRP A 142 -1.83 -6.62 4.46
C TRP A 142 -0.64 -7.37 3.89
N ILE A 143 0.14 -6.69 3.04
CA ILE A 143 1.15 -7.32 2.20
C ILE A 143 2.51 -6.65 2.40
N VAL A 144 3.56 -7.48 2.35
CA VAL A 144 4.93 -7.11 2.02
C VAL A 144 5.22 -7.67 0.62
N GLU A 145 5.69 -6.84 -0.30
CA GLU A 145 5.84 -7.18 -1.71
C GLU A 145 7.24 -6.86 -2.25
N ASP A 146 7.68 -7.72 -3.16
CA ASP A 146 8.79 -7.50 -4.10
C ASP A 146 8.20 -6.96 -5.42
N PHE A 147 8.44 -5.69 -5.76
CA PHE A 147 7.76 -4.97 -6.86
C PHE A 147 8.71 -4.53 -7.98
#